data_AF-A0A6N6W3A9-F1
#
_entry.id   AF-A0A6N6W3A9-F1
#
_cell.length_a   1.000
_cell.length_b   1.000
_cell.length_c   1.000
_cell.angle_alpha   90.00
_cell.angle_beta   90.00
_cell.angle_gamma   90.00
#
_symmetry.space_group_name_H-M   'P 1'
#
loop_
_entity.id
_entity.type
_entity.pdbx_description
1 polymer ?
#
loop_
_entity_poly.entity_id
_entity_poly.type
_entity_poly.pdbx_seq_one_letter_code
_entity_poly.pdbx_strand_id
1 'polypeptide(L)'
;MTRIYVPCDSSALALGADALAQAIESEAARRGIAIELVRNGSRGLLWLEPLVEVATAEGRVGYANVEESDVAALFDAGFIEGGEHARRVGVVDDIPYLKKQQRLTF
;
A
#
# COMPACT_ATOMS: atom_id res chain seq x y z
N MET A 1 2.73 6.00 -15.35
CA MET A 1 2.18 6.59 -14.11
C MET A 1 1.63 5.46 -13.29
N THR A 2 2.20 5.22 -12.12
CA THR A 2 1.86 4.08 -11.26
C THR A 2 0.85 4.51 -10.22
N ARG A 3 -0.23 3.73 -10.05
CA ARG A 3 -1.23 4.00 -9.01
C ARG A 3 -0.84 3.32 -7.71
N ILE A 4 -0.74 4.11 -6.65
CA ILE A 4 -0.46 3.68 -5.28
C ILE A 4 -1.69 3.97 -4.44
N TYR A 5 -2.01 3.07 -3.52
CA TYR A 5 -3.18 3.15 -2.67
C TYR A 5 -2.73 3.19 -1.21
N VAL A 6 -3.14 4.22 -0.48
CA VAL A 6 -2.86 4.39 0.94
C VAL A 6 -4.17 4.62 1.67
N PRO A 7 -4.61 3.72 2.57
CA PRO A 7 -5.90 3.86 3.21
C PRO A 7 -6.08 5.19 3.98
N CYS A 8 -7.31 5.69 4.01
CA CYS A 8 -7.74 6.83 4.84
C CYS A 8 -8.88 6.47 5.80
N ASP A 9 -9.15 5.17 6.00
CA ASP A 9 -10.01 4.73 7.10
C ASP A 9 -9.39 5.12 8.46
N SER A 10 -10.25 5.38 9.44
CA SER A 10 -9.87 5.72 10.81
C SER A 10 -8.83 4.79 11.43
N SER A 11 -8.89 3.48 11.16
CA SER A 11 -7.92 2.51 11.66
C SER A 11 -6.52 2.73 11.07
N ALA A 12 -6.43 3.03 9.77
CA ALA A 12 -5.17 3.32 9.10
C ALA A 12 -4.63 4.70 9.49
N LEU A 13 -5.52 5.70 9.63
CA LEU A 13 -5.15 7.04 10.10
C LEU A 13 -4.55 7.00 11.50
N ALA A 14 -5.12 6.21 12.42
CA ALA A 14 -4.59 6.01 13.77
C ALA A 14 -3.18 5.41 13.79
N LEU A 15 -2.77 4.74 12.70
CA LEU A 15 -1.45 4.14 12.51
C LEU A 15 -0.53 4.99 11.61
N GLY A 16 -0.89 6.25 11.35
CA GLY A 16 -0.02 7.20 10.64
C GLY A 16 -0.16 7.22 9.11
N ALA A 17 -1.25 6.69 8.55
CA ALA A 17 -1.41 6.61 7.08
C ALA A 17 -1.37 7.96 6.34
N ASP A 18 -1.71 9.08 7.00
CA ASP A 18 -1.59 10.42 6.39
C ASP A 18 -0.12 10.85 6.20
N ALA A 19 0.69 10.67 7.23
CA ALA A 19 2.11 11.01 7.16
C ALA A 19 2.84 10.05 6.18
N LEU A 20 2.43 8.78 6.15
CA LEU A 20 2.90 7.81 5.16
C LEU A 20 2.56 8.22 3.72
N ALA A 21 1.33 8.68 3.45
CA ALA A 21 0.94 9.15 2.12
C ALA A 21 1.81 10.34 1.67
N GLN A 22 2.04 11.31 2.56
CA GLN A 22 2.90 12.46 2.29
C GLN A 22 4.36 12.06 2.05
N ALA A 23 4.87 11.08 2.81
CA ALA A 23 6.21 10.55 2.63
C ALA A 23 6.37 9.87 1.26
N ILE A 24 5.38 9.10 0.81
CA ILE A 24 5.37 8.47 -0.51
C ILE A 24 5.36 9.51 -1.64
N GLU A 25 4.51 10.55 -1.55
CA GLU A 25 4.48 11.63 -2.54
C GLU A 25 5.80 12.40 -2.60
N SER A 26 6.36 12.72 -1.44
CA SER A 26 7.64 13.42 -1.32
C SER A 26 8.79 12.60 -1.91
N GLU A 27 8.82 11.30 -1.63
CA GLU A 27 9.86 10.41 -2.14
C GLU A 27 9.73 10.20 -3.65
N ALA A 28 8.51 10.04 -4.17
CA ALA A 28 8.26 9.97 -5.60
C ALA A 28 8.71 11.25 -6.32
N ALA A 29 8.37 12.42 -5.78
CA ALA A 29 8.79 13.71 -6.31
C ALA A 29 10.32 13.86 -6.29
N ARG A 30 10.98 13.47 -5.18
CA ARG A 30 12.45 13.49 -5.05
C ARG A 30 13.14 12.62 -6.10
N ARG A 31 12.53 11.49 -6.46
CA ARG A 31 13.03 10.55 -7.48
C ARG A 31 12.56 10.87 -8.90
N GLY A 32 11.72 11.89 -9.09
CA GLY A 32 11.15 12.22 -10.40
C GLY A 32 10.19 11.17 -10.96
N ILE A 33 9.56 10.37 -10.08
CA ILE A 33 8.65 9.29 -10.46
C ILE A 33 7.21 9.82 -10.42
N ALA A 34 6.51 9.73 -11.55
CA ALA A 34 5.11 10.13 -11.63
C ALA A 34 4.18 9.03 -11.05
N ILE A 35 3.51 9.35 -9.94
CA ILE A 35 2.56 8.46 -9.26
C ILE A 35 1.15 9.06 -9.23
N GLU A 36 0.16 8.19 -9.09
CA GLU A 36 -1.21 8.55 -8.70
C GLU A 36 -1.46 7.99 -7.30
N LEU A 37 -1.53 8.85 -6.28
CA LEU A 37 -1.83 8.40 -4.93
C LEU A 37 -3.34 8.44 -4.68
N VAL A 38 -3.93 7.27 -4.41
CA VAL A 38 -5.35 7.09 -4.12
C VAL A 38 -5.53 6.86 -2.63
N ARG A 39 -6.35 7.70 -1.99
CA ARG A 39 -6.77 7.51 -0.59
C ARG A 39 -8.02 6.63 -0.55
N ASN A 40 -7.86 5.33 -0.32
CA ASN A 40 -8.94 4.34 -0.33
C ASN A 40 -9.45 3.99 1.08
N GLY A 41 -10.57 3.27 1.17
CA GLY A 41 -10.96 2.60 2.42
C GLY A 41 -10.03 1.43 2.75
N SER A 42 -10.00 1.02 4.02
CA SER A 42 -9.29 -0.18 4.45
C SER A 42 -9.87 -1.44 3.79
N ARG A 43 -9.01 -2.43 3.53
CA ARG A 43 -9.44 -3.78 3.12
C ARG A 43 -10.10 -4.56 4.27
N GLY A 44 -10.02 -4.08 5.51
CA GLY A 44 -10.48 -4.77 6.72
C GLY A 44 -9.45 -5.74 7.31
N LEU A 45 -8.24 -5.76 6.77
CA LEU A 45 -7.11 -6.57 7.25
C LEU A 45 -6.29 -5.77 8.26
N LEU A 46 -6.91 -5.37 9.37
CA LEU A 46 -6.37 -4.32 10.25
C LEU A 46 -4.97 -4.62 10.84
N TRP A 47 -4.55 -5.89 10.91
CA TRP A 47 -3.20 -6.29 11.33
C TRP A 47 -2.11 -6.05 10.27
N LEU A 48 -2.50 -5.64 9.06
CA LEU A 48 -1.61 -5.26 7.98
C LEU A 48 -1.57 -3.74 7.79
N GLU A 49 -2.41 -2.97 8.50
CA GLU A 49 -2.45 -1.53 8.36
C GLU A 49 -1.20 -0.86 8.99
N PRO A 50 -0.64 0.22 8.40
CA PRO A 50 -1.00 0.77 7.09
C PRO A 50 -0.64 -0.17 5.93
N LEU A 51 -1.65 -0.57 5.14
CA LEU A 51 -1.51 -1.49 4.01
C LEU A 51 -1.42 -0.67 2.73
N VAL A 52 -0.19 -0.44 2.26
CA VAL A 52 0.05 0.25 0.99
C VAL A 52 -0.10 -0.76 -0.14
N GLU A 53 -0.86 -0.41 -1.18
CA GLU A 53 -0.97 -1.26 -2.37
C GLU A 53 -0.46 -0.52 -3.61
N VAL A 54 0.16 -1.25 -4.54
CA VAL A 54 0.58 -0.74 -5.85
C VAL A 54 -0.13 -1.49 -6.96
N ALA A 55 -0.62 -0.79 -7.97
CA ALA A 55 -1.20 -1.42 -9.15
C ALA A 55 -0.11 -2.06 -10.02
N THR A 56 -0.26 -3.34 -10.32
CA THR A 56 0.62 -4.10 -11.22
C THR A 56 -0.21 -4.86 -12.25
N ALA A 57 0.44 -5.53 -13.21
CA ALA A 57 -0.24 -6.38 -14.18
C ALA A 57 -0.90 -7.62 -13.56
N GLU A 58 -0.41 -8.08 -12.40
CA GLU A 58 -0.91 -9.27 -11.69
C GLU A 58 -2.05 -8.94 -10.71
N GLY A 59 -2.35 -7.64 -10.53
CA GLY A 59 -3.28 -7.14 -9.53
C GLY A 59 -2.61 -6.14 -8.59
N ARG A 60 -3.27 -5.85 -7.47
CA ARG A 60 -2.73 -4.92 -6.46
C ARG A 60 -1.81 -5.67 -5.51
N VAL A 61 -0.51 -5.38 -5.58
CA VAL A 61 0.50 -5.95 -4.66
C VAL A 61 0.53 -5.11 -3.39
N GLY A 62 0.45 -5.75 -2.24
CA GLY A 62 0.40 -5.11 -0.93
C GLY A 62 1.73 -5.12 -0.19
N TYR A 63 1.91 -4.11 0.65
CA TYR A 63 3.00 -3.97 1.62
C TYR A 63 2.37 -3.58 2.96
N ALA A 64 2.60 -4.40 3.98
CA ALA A 64 1.90 -4.32 5.25
C ALA A 64 2.72 -3.67 6.34
N ASN A 65 2.05 -3.05 7.32
CA ASN A 65 2.68 -2.39 8.48
C ASN A 65 3.79 -1.43 8.03
N VAL A 66 3.50 -0.64 6.99
CA VAL A 66 4.48 0.27 6.40
C VAL A 66 4.60 1.50 7.29
N GLU A 67 5.83 1.81 7.68
CA GLU A 67 6.18 3.04 8.39
C GLU A 67 6.79 4.07 7.43
N GLU A 68 6.79 5.35 7.78
CA GLU A 68 7.41 6.41 6.98
C GLU A 68 8.90 6.14 6.71
N SER A 69 9.60 5.54 7.67
CA SER A 69 11.00 5.13 7.59
C SER A 69 11.26 4.05 6.54
N ASP A 70 10.25 3.24 6.20
CA ASP A 70 10.36 2.17 5.20
C ASP A 70 10.25 2.72 3.77
N VAL A 71 9.76 3.95 3.56
CA VAL A 71 9.40 4.47 2.23
C VAL A 71 10.60 4.50 1.28
N ALA A 72 11.74 5.02 1.72
CA ALA A 72 12.94 5.06 0.86
C ALA A 72 13.38 3.65 0.43
N ALA A 73 13.40 2.70 1.38
CA ALA A 73 13.77 1.31 1.13
C ALA A 73 12.78 0.59 0.20
N LEU A 74 11.47 0.89 0.32
CA LEU A 74 10.45 0.41 -0.61
C LEU A 74 10.76 0.86 -2.04
N PHE A 75 11.01 2.15 -2.25
CA PHE A 75 11.33 2.66 -3.59
C PHE A 75 12.65 2.07 -4.13
N ASP A 76 13.66 1.86 -3.29
CA ASP A 76 14.92 1.18 -3.67
C ASP A 76 14.69 -0.27 -4.11
N ALA A 77 13.71 -0.94 -3.50
CA ALA A 77 13.32 -2.32 -3.80
C ALA A 77 12.40 -2.48 -5.01
N GLY A 78 12.13 -1.41 -5.77
CA GLY A 78 11.22 -1.47 -6.92
C GLY A 78 9.75 -1.59 -6.51
N PHE A 79 9.37 -1.05 -5.36
CA PHE A 79 7.99 -1.02 -4.85
C PHE A 79 6.96 -0.59 -5.91
N ILE A 80 7.28 0.40 -6.73
CA ILE A 80 6.42 0.94 -7.79
C ILE A 80 6.05 -0.08 -8.89
N GLU A 81 6.76 -1.20 -8.96
CA GLU A 81 6.54 -2.30 -9.90
C GLU A 81 6.08 -3.58 -9.19
N GLY A 82 5.85 -3.54 -7.88
CA GLY A 82 5.51 -4.72 -7.08
C GLY A 82 6.72 -5.54 -6.59
N GLY A 83 7.91 -4.92 -6.56
CA GLY A 83 9.17 -5.55 -6.20
C GLY A 83 9.23 -6.16 -4.79
N GLU A 84 10.21 -7.03 -4.57
CA GLU A 84 10.38 -7.78 -3.32
C GLU A 84 10.87 -6.88 -2.17
N HIS A 85 10.19 -6.93 -1.03
CA HIS A 85 10.54 -6.18 0.17
C HIS A 85 10.08 -6.95 1.41
N ALA A 86 10.71 -6.72 2.58
CA ALA A 86 10.35 -7.40 3.83
C ALA A 86 8.88 -7.19 4.25
N ARG A 87 8.27 -6.07 3.81
CA ARG A 87 6.86 -5.75 4.05
C ARG A 87 5.88 -6.35 3.02
N ARG A 88 6.37 -6.94 1.93
CA ARG A 88 5.54 -7.43 0.82
C ARG A 88 4.65 -8.57 1.28
N VAL A 89 3.35 -8.51 0.94
CA VAL A 89 2.36 -9.56 1.21
C VAL A 89 1.78 -10.20 -0.06
N GLY A 90 2.33 -9.86 -1.23
CA GLY A 90 1.88 -10.36 -2.54
C GLY A 90 0.60 -9.68 -3.02
N VAL A 91 -0.12 -10.32 -3.95
CA VAL A 91 -1.40 -9.81 -4.45
C VAL A 91 -2.43 -9.84 -3.31
N VAL A 92 -2.96 -8.68 -2.93
CA VAL A 92 -3.81 -8.53 -1.74
C VAL A 92 -5.08 -9.36 -1.85
N ASP A 93 -5.69 -9.41 -3.03
CA ASP A 93 -6.91 -10.20 -3.28
C ASP A 93 -6.66 -11.72 -3.18
N ASP A 94 -5.40 -12.17 -3.23
CA ASP A 94 -5.02 -13.57 -3.04
C ASP A 94 -4.73 -13.95 -1.58
N ILE A 95 -4.69 -12.98 -0.66
CA ILE A 95 -4.49 -13.25 0.77
C ILE A 95 -5.61 -14.18 1.26
N PRO A 96 -5.30 -15.37 1.82
CA PRO A 96 -6.31 -16.39 2.11
C PRO A 96 -7.46 -15.92 3.02
N TYR A 97 -7.17 -15.04 3.98
CA TYR A 97 -8.21 -14.47 4.84
C TYR A 97 -9.21 -13.61 4.06
N LEU A 98 -8.74 -12.85 3.08
CA LEU A 98 -9.59 -11.99 2.25
C LEU A 98 -10.31 -12.82 1.18
N LYS A 99 -9.57 -13.66 0.45
CA LYS A 99 -10.06 -14.48 -0.67
C LYS A 99 -11.20 -15.43 -0.31
N LYS A 100 -11.22 -15.92 0.93
CA LYS A 100 -12.23 -16.89 1.40
C LYS A 100 -13.54 -16.25 1.87
N GLN A 101 -13.65 -14.92 1.89
CA GLN A 101 -14.86 -14.21 2.31
C GLN A 101 -15.88 -14.11 1.17
N GLN A 102 -17.16 -13.98 1.54
CA GLN A 102 -18.24 -13.59 0.64
C GLN A 102 -18.61 -12.13 0.93
N ARG A 103 -17.86 -11.17 0.36
CA ARG A 103 -18.06 -9.73 0.57
C ARG A 103 -19.24 -9.20 -0.25
N LEU A 104 -20.47 -9.56 0.13
CA LEU A 104 -21.69 -9.10 -0.56
C LEU A 104 -22.02 -7.62 -0.30
N THR A 105 -21.60 -7.09 0.85
CA THR A 105 -21.94 -5.73 1.32
C THR A 105 -20.73 -4.79 1.38
N PHE A 106 -19.52 -5.33 1.50
CA PHE A 106 -18.29 -4.64 1.87
C PHE A 106 -17.44 -4.22 0.68
#